data_AF-A0A2V1IN83-F1
#
_entry.id   AF-A0A2V1IN83-F1
#
_cell.length_a   1.000
_cell.length_b   1.000
_cell.length_c   1.000
_cell.angle_alpha   90.00
_cell.angle_beta   90.00
_cell.angle_gamma   90.00
#
_symmetry.space_group_name_H-M   'P 1'
#
loop_
_entity.id
_entity.type
_entity.pdbx_description
1 polymer ?
#
loop_
_entity_poly.entity_id
_entity_poly.type
_entity_poly.pdbx_seq_one_letter_code
_entity_poly.pdbx_strand_id
1 'polypeptide(L)'
;MESQTTQNMNPQMAQAPKLPTIPEPKYTMRWLGLQTLFVLGISIIFTMIASGIDSLAESRAELTLLSEAASTLVCNSTGYCFAITAISLLSLTLIEIRYRKTVNYLQYGLTGCALCLFFLLLLAMAEKMPFYIAYAIVTAMTVGLIGTFVKGIMAYTKAVVLTAGILIVEYGIILLLLYMGSMALLIGSLSLFVILAIAMYFTLKLKVINRELTIQ
;
A
#
# COMPACT_ATOMS: atom_id res chain seq x y z
N MET A 1 10.19 -33.00 -76.64
CA MET A 1 11.03 -32.97 -75.42
C MET A 1 10.67 -31.72 -74.63
N GLU A 2 9.53 -31.74 -73.93
CA GLU A 2 9.17 -30.69 -72.98
C GLU A 2 9.81 -31.07 -71.63
N SER A 3 10.87 -30.36 -71.26
CA SER A 3 11.57 -30.59 -70.00
C SER A 3 11.54 -29.33 -69.16
N GLN A 4 10.65 -29.37 -68.16
CA GLN A 4 10.86 -28.94 -66.79
C GLN A 4 11.48 -27.54 -66.57
N THR A 5 10.60 -26.54 -66.59
CA THR A 5 10.80 -25.28 -65.87
C THR A 5 9.69 -25.09 -64.83
N THR A 6 9.49 -26.09 -63.96
CA THR A 6 8.84 -25.87 -62.67
C THR A 6 9.84 -25.17 -61.76
N GLN A 7 9.91 -23.85 -61.95
CA GLN A 7 10.59 -22.91 -61.08
C GLN A 7 10.08 -23.15 -59.65
N ASN A 8 10.93 -23.76 -58.83
CA ASN A 8 10.72 -24.01 -57.41
C ASN A 8 10.49 -22.67 -56.70
N MET A 9 9.23 -22.26 -56.62
CA MET A 9 8.80 -21.04 -55.96
C MET A 9 8.81 -21.34 -54.45
N ASN A 10 9.94 -21.02 -53.81
CA ASN A 10 10.13 -21.19 -52.38
C ASN A 10 8.99 -20.49 -51.61
N PRO A 11 8.14 -21.24 -50.87
CA PRO A 11 6.99 -20.66 -50.15
C PRO A 11 7.39 -19.77 -48.96
N GLN A 12 8.68 -19.67 -48.62
CA GLN A 12 9.18 -18.81 -47.53
C GLN A 12 9.10 -17.30 -47.83
N MET A 13 8.89 -16.89 -49.09
CA MET A 13 8.72 -15.46 -49.44
C MET A 13 7.34 -14.89 -49.11
N ALA A 14 6.37 -15.72 -48.70
CA ALA A 14 5.01 -15.29 -48.36
C ALA A 14 4.81 -14.94 -46.87
N GLN A 15 5.84 -15.10 -46.03
CA GLN A 15 5.78 -14.63 -44.65
C GLN A 15 6.28 -13.20 -44.59
N ALA A 16 5.34 -12.26 -44.46
CA ALA A 16 5.64 -10.87 -44.18
C ALA A 16 6.68 -10.78 -43.03
N PRO A 17 7.68 -9.87 -43.13
CA PRO A 17 8.66 -9.69 -42.07
C PRO A 17 7.92 -9.52 -40.74
N LYS A 18 8.22 -10.36 -39.75
CA LYS A 18 7.65 -10.19 -38.41
C LYS A 18 8.09 -8.82 -37.91
N LEU A 19 7.16 -7.87 -37.91
CA LEU A 19 7.40 -6.54 -37.35
C LEU A 19 7.93 -6.72 -35.93
N PRO A 20 8.98 -5.97 -35.52
CA PRO A 20 9.43 -5.96 -34.15
C PRO A 20 8.22 -5.73 -33.24
N THR A 21 7.94 -6.67 -32.34
CA THR A 21 6.85 -6.51 -31.38
C THR A 21 7.29 -5.43 -30.39
N ILE A 22 6.81 -4.19 -30.57
CA ILE A 22 7.00 -3.13 -29.58
C ILE A 22 6.26 -3.60 -28.32
N PRO A 23 6.94 -3.81 -27.17
CA PRO A 23 6.25 -4.19 -25.94
C PRO A 23 5.21 -3.12 -25.61
N GLU A 24 3.97 -3.50 -25.32
CA GLU A 24 2.96 -2.51 -24.95
C GLU A 24 3.34 -1.83 -23.62
N PRO A 25 3.18 -0.50 -23.54
CA PRO A 25 3.56 0.27 -22.35
C PRO A 25 2.67 -0.07 -21.16
N LYS A 26 3.18 -0.85 -20.21
CA LYS A 26 2.39 -1.32 -19.04
C LYS A 26 2.05 -0.20 -18.05
N TYR A 27 3.00 0.72 -17.81
CA TYR A 27 2.83 1.84 -16.89
C TYR A 27 2.29 3.08 -17.62
N THR A 28 1.01 3.03 -17.99
CA THR A 28 0.30 4.13 -18.66
C THR A 28 -0.46 5.01 -17.65
N MET A 29 -0.71 6.29 -17.95
CA MET A 29 -1.53 7.18 -17.10
C MET A 29 -2.91 6.59 -16.73
N ARG A 30 -3.56 5.86 -17.64
CA ARG A 30 -4.85 5.18 -17.39
C ARG A 30 -4.74 4.08 -16.34
N TRP A 31 -3.65 3.32 -16.38
CA TRP A 31 -3.37 2.28 -15.39
C TRP A 31 -3.13 2.89 -14.01
N LEU A 32 -2.33 3.97 -13.93
CA LEU A 32 -2.08 4.66 -12.66
C LEU A 32 -3.37 5.22 -12.05
N GLY A 33 -4.23 5.85 -12.85
CA GLY A 33 -5.51 6.37 -12.39
C GLY A 33 -6.44 5.26 -11.89
N LEU A 34 -6.56 4.16 -12.65
CA LEU A 34 -7.36 3.01 -12.24
C LEU A 34 -6.84 2.37 -10.95
N GLN A 35 -5.52 2.22 -10.83
CA GLN A 35 -4.89 1.66 -9.63
C GLN A 35 -5.07 2.56 -8.41
N THR A 36 -5.00 3.88 -8.58
CA THR A 36 -5.25 4.84 -7.49
C THR A 36 -6.70 4.75 -7.01
N LEU A 37 -7.68 4.67 -7.92
CA LEU A 37 -9.08 4.48 -7.56
C LEU A 37 -9.32 3.15 -6.84
N PHE A 38 -8.66 2.08 -7.29
CA PHE A 38 -8.69 0.78 -6.63
C PHE A 38 -8.14 0.84 -5.19
N VAL A 39 -7.00 1.51 -4.99
CA VAL A 39 -6.41 1.72 -3.67
C VAL A 39 -7.35 2.48 -2.74
N LEU A 40 -7.97 3.57 -3.23
CA LEU A 40 -8.93 4.34 -2.43
C LEU A 40 -10.17 3.50 -2.09
N GLY A 41 -10.71 2.74 -3.06
CA GLY A 41 -11.85 1.85 -2.83
C GLY A 41 -11.56 0.79 -1.77
N ILE A 42 -10.41 0.12 -1.84
CA ILE A 42 -9.97 -0.84 -0.83
C ILE A 42 -9.81 -0.17 0.55
N SER A 43 -9.24 1.04 0.60
CA SER A 43 -9.04 1.76 1.86
C SER A 43 -10.38 2.09 2.54
N ILE A 44 -11.39 2.46 1.76
CA ILE A 44 -12.77 2.67 2.26
C ILE A 44 -13.34 1.36 2.82
N ILE A 45 -13.19 0.24 2.10
CA ILE A 45 -13.66 -1.07 2.56
C ILE A 45 -13.00 -1.46 3.88
N PHE A 46 -11.68 -1.31 4.00
CA PHE A 46 -10.98 -1.60 5.25
C PHE A 46 -11.35 -0.66 6.39
N THR A 47 -11.69 0.58 6.08
CA THR A 47 -12.22 1.52 7.08
C THR A 47 -13.57 1.04 7.61
N MET A 48 -14.45 0.53 6.75
CA MET A 48 -15.72 -0.09 7.17
C MET A 48 -15.52 -1.38 7.99
N ILE A 49 -14.47 -2.15 7.72
CA ILE A 49 -14.12 -3.30 8.55
C ILE A 49 -13.62 -2.82 9.92
N ALA A 50 -12.79 -1.77 9.94
CA ALA A 50 -12.24 -1.19 11.17
C ALA A 50 -13.33 -0.58 12.08
N SER A 51 -14.42 -0.02 11.53
CA SER A 51 -15.55 0.40 12.36
C SER A 51 -16.24 -0.78 13.08
N GLY A 52 -16.11 -2.01 12.57
CA GLY A 52 -16.53 -3.21 13.30
C GLY A 52 -15.61 -3.55 14.48
N ILE A 53 -14.38 -3.04 14.50
CA ILE A 53 -13.46 -3.17 15.64
C ILE A 53 -13.84 -2.17 16.74
N ASP A 54 -14.37 -0.99 16.38
CA ASP A 54 -14.86 -0.01 17.34
C ASP A 54 -16.00 -0.56 18.18
N SER A 55 -16.98 -1.21 17.54
CA SER A 55 -18.09 -1.86 18.26
C SER A 55 -17.62 -3.01 19.17
N LEU A 56 -16.58 -3.73 18.77
CA LEU A 56 -15.94 -4.72 19.64
C LEU A 56 -15.25 -4.07 20.84
N ALA A 57 -14.54 -2.96 20.63
CA ALA A 57 -13.86 -2.23 21.68
C ALA A 57 -14.85 -1.67 22.72
N GLU A 58 -16.00 -1.15 22.27
CA GLU A 58 -17.09 -0.71 23.15
C GLU A 58 -17.64 -1.87 23.98
N SER A 59 -17.96 -3.01 23.35
CA SER A 59 -18.46 -4.19 24.06
C SER A 59 -17.45 -4.72 25.10
N ARG A 60 -16.15 -4.66 24.81
CA ARG A 60 -15.10 -5.06 25.78
C ARG A 60 -14.95 -4.09 26.94
N ALA A 61 -15.18 -2.80 26.70
CA ALA A 61 -15.20 -1.78 27.74
C ALA A 61 -16.39 -1.98 28.70
N GLU A 62 -17.59 -2.30 28.17
CA GLU A 62 -18.77 -2.62 28.98
C GLU A 62 -18.54 -3.82 29.90
N LEU A 63 -17.82 -4.83 29.42
CA LEU A 63 -17.49 -6.03 30.18
C LEU A 63 -16.36 -5.81 31.21
N THR A 64 -15.86 -4.59 31.39
CA THR A 64 -14.72 -4.24 32.25
C THR A 64 -13.42 -4.99 31.92
N LEU A 65 -13.32 -5.56 30.71
CA LEU A 65 -12.14 -6.26 30.22
C LEU A 65 -11.07 -5.31 29.69
N LEU A 66 -11.48 -4.09 29.34
CA LEU A 66 -10.65 -3.03 28.81
C LEU A 66 -10.80 -1.77 29.68
N SER A 67 -9.69 -1.14 30.07
CA SER A 67 -9.73 0.14 30.76
C SER A 67 -10.37 1.21 29.85
N GLU A 68 -11.12 2.14 30.44
CA GLU A 68 -11.76 3.25 29.71
C GLU A 68 -10.75 4.05 28.87
N ALA A 69 -9.61 4.41 29.47
CA ALA A 69 -8.52 5.08 28.75
C ALA A 69 -7.96 4.28 27.56
N ALA A 70 -7.85 2.94 27.70
CA ALA A 70 -7.38 2.09 26.62
C ALA A 70 -8.42 1.96 25.50
N SER A 71 -9.72 1.91 25.84
CA SER A 71 -10.82 1.92 24.87
C SER A 71 -10.78 3.16 23.99
N THR A 72 -10.71 4.36 24.59
CA THR A 72 -10.62 5.61 23.84
C THR A 72 -9.40 5.65 22.92
N LEU A 73 -8.24 5.18 23.38
CA LEU A 73 -7.03 5.14 22.55
C LEU A 73 -7.14 4.15 21.38
N VAL A 74 -7.79 3.00 21.57
CA VAL A 74 -8.05 2.04 20.49
C VAL A 74 -9.03 2.62 19.47
N CYS A 75 -10.16 3.18 19.91
CA CYS A 75 -11.14 3.82 19.01
C CYS A 75 -10.57 5.04 18.26
N ASN A 76 -9.70 5.82 18.91
CA ASN A 76 -9.00 6.90 18.21
C ASN A 76 -8.03 6.34 17.16
N SER A 77 -7.37 5.21 17.44
CA SER A 77 -6.45 4.57 16.50
C SER A 77 -7.15 4.08 15.24
N THR A 78 -8.29 3.39 15.38
CA THR A 78 -9.12 2.90 14.26
C THR A 78 -9.70 4.03 13.43
N GLY A 79 -9.99 5.19 14.02
CA GLY A 79 -10.36 6.42 13.31
C GLY A 79 -9.32 6.86 12.26
N TYR A 80 -8.05 6.46 12.41
CA TYR A 80 -6.99 6.72 11.43
C TYR A 80 -6.82 5.60 10.39
N CYS A 81 -7.64 4.56 10.40
CA CYS A 81 -7.53 3.40 9.48
C CYS A 81 -7.50 3.81 8.00
N PHE A 82 -8.35 4.76 7.60
CA PHE A 82 -8.37 5.25 6.22
C PHE A 82 -7.02 5.85 5.81
N ALA A 83 -6.44 6.70 6.66
CA ALA A 83 -5.15 7.32 6.37
C ALA A 83 -4.06 6.26 6.27
N ILE A 84 -4.02 5.34 7.23
CA ILE A 84 -3.02 4.25 7.27
C ILE A 84 -3.09 3.40 6.02
N THR A 85 -4.29 2.96 5.64
CA THR A 85 -4.48 2.10 4.46
C THR A 85 -4.20 2.85 3.16
N ALA A 86 -4.70 4.06 3.00
CA ALA A 86 -4.52 4.85 1.78
C ALA A 86 -3.05 5.19 1.54
N ILE A 87 -2.34 5.69 2.56
CA ILE A 87 -0.94 6.11 2.43
C ILE A 87 -0.03 4.90 2.24
N SER A 88 -0.20 3.81 2.99
CA SER A 88 0.57 2.58 2.82
C SER A 88 0.40 1.97 1.42
N LEU A 89 -0.84 1.83 0.93
CA LEU A 89 -1.10 1.24 -0.39
C LEU A 89 -0.66 2.17 -1.54
N LEU A 90 -0.80 3.49 -1.37
CA LEU A 90 -0.26 4.48 -2.31
C LEU A 90 1.27 4.41 -2.37
N SER A 91 1.93 4.32 -1.22
CA SER A 91 3.37 4.11 -1.11
C SER A 91 3.81 2.85 -1.87
N LEU A 92 3.11 1.73 -1.69
CA LEU A 92 3.39 0.51 -2.46
C LEU A 92 3.24 0.71 -3.97
N THR A 93 2.24 1.49 -4.40
CA THR A 93 2.07 1.84 -5.82
C THR A 93 3.25 2.68 -6.33
N LEU A 94 3.74 3.65 -5.54
CA LEU A 94 4.93 4.44 -5.91
C LEU A 94 6.19 3.58 -5.98
N ILE A 95 6.35 2.62 -5.07
CA ILE A 95 7.45 1.64 -5.08
C ILE A 95 7.34 0.72 -6.30
N GLU A 96 6.13 0.28 -6.65
CA GLU A 96 5.86 -0.52 -7.84
C GLU A 96 6.36 0.18 -9.12
N ILE A 97 6.04 1.48 -9.25
CA ILE A 97 6.49 2.32 -10.36
C ILE A 97 8.01 2.52 -10.31
N ARG A 98 8.58 2.71 -9.12
CA ARG A 98 10.03 2.92 -8.90
C ARG A 98 10.87 1.73 -9.35
N TYR A 99 10.43 0.52 -9.05
CA TYR A 99 11.18 -0.71 -9.30
C TYR A 99 10.71 -1.48 -10.54
N ARG A 100 9.70 -0.97 -11.26
CA ARG A 100 9.12 -1.59 -12.48
C ARG A 100 8.76 -3.07 -12.32
N LYS A 101 8.39 -3.48 -11.11
CA LYS A 101 7.97 -4.85 -10.81
C LYS A 101 6.50 -4.87 -10.53
N THR A 102 5.76 -5.74 -11.19
CA THR A 102 4.30 -5.72 -11.09
C THR A 102 3.80 -6.47 -9.88
N VAL A 103 3.04 -5.78 -9.05
CA VAL A 103 2.40 -6.32 -7.84
C VAL A 103 1.01 -6.81 -8.25
N ASN A 104 0.67 -8.04 -7.87
CA ASN A 104 -0.67 -8.57 -8.15
C ASN A 104 -1.72 -7.87 -7.26
N TYR A 105 -2.93 -7.60 -7.77
CA TYR A 105 -4.02 -7.02 -6.98
C TYR A 105 -4.31 -7.79 -5.68
N LEU A 106 -4.14 -9.12 -5.70
CA LEU A 106 -4.25 -9.95 -4.50
C LEU A 106 -3.25 -9.52 -3.41
N GLN A 107 -2.04 -9.11 -3.78
CA GLN A 107 -1.01 -8.67 -2.83
C GLN A 107 -1.34 -7.33 -2.17
N TYR A 108 -2.02 -6.43 -2.88
CA TYR A 108 -2.58 -5.21 -2.28
C TYR A 108 -3.67 -5.56 -1.26
N GLY A 109 -4.55 -6.50 -1.59
CA GLY A 109 -5.58 -7.00 -0.66
C GLY A 109 -4.97 -7.61 0.60
N LEU A 110 -3.97 -8.50 0.46
CA LEU A 110 -3.27 -9.10 1.61
C LEU A 110 -2.56 -8.05 2.49
N THR A 111 -1.96 -7.03 1.87
CA THR A 111 -1.33 -5.93 2.62
C THR A 111 -2.38 -5.16 3.42
N GLY A 112 -3.52 -4.82 2.79
CA GLY A 112 -4.63 -4.18 3.49
C GLY A 112 -5.19 -5.04 4.63
N CYS A 113 -5.27 -6.37 4.45
CA CYS A 113 -5.66 -7.28 5.52
C CYS A 113 -4.68 -7.22 6.70
N ALA A 114 -3.36 -7.16 6.45
CA ALA A 114 -2.36 -7.00 7.49
C ALA A 114 -2.52 -5.65 8.24
N LEU A 115 -2.81 -4.57 7.52
CA LEU A 115 -3.10 -3.26 8.13
C LEU A 115 -4.40 -3.26 8.95
N CYS A 116 -5.40 -4.02 8.56
CA CYS A 116 -6.62 -4.18 9.36
C CYS A 116 -6.40 -5.06 10.59
N LEU A 117 -5.62 -6.13 10.45
CA LEU A 117 -5.25 -7.03 11.55
C LEU A 117 -4.45 -6.31 12.64
N PHE A 118 -3.70 -5.27 12.29
CA PHE A 118 -3.04 -4.41 13.27
C PHE A 118 -4.02 -3.90 14.34
N PHE A 119 -5.20 -3.38 13.95
CA PHE A 119 -6.16 -2.85 14.91
C PHE A 119 -6.79 -3.93 15.78
N LEU A 120 -7.07 -5.09 15.19
CA LEU A 120 -7.65 -6.22 15.92
C LEU A 120 -6.65 -6.79 16.93
N LEU A 121 -5.37 -6.90 16.56
CA LEU A 121 -4.29 -7.28 17.46
C LEU A 121 -4.06 -6.23 18.54
N LEU A 122 -4.12 -4.94 18.19
CA LEU A 122 -3.97 -3.84 19.14
C LEU A 122 -5.05 -3.90 20.22
N LEU A 123 -6.31 -4.11 19.83
CA LEU A 123 -7.43 -4.29 20.77
C LEU A 123 -7.17 -5.49 21.70
N ALA A 124 -6.86 -6.66 21.14
CA ALA A 124 -6.62 -7.88 21.91
C ALA A 124 -5.42 -7.77 22.87
N MET A 125 -4.35 -7.07 22.47
CA MET A 125 -3.16 -6.86 23.31
C MET A 125 -3.41 -5.78 24.38
N ALA A 126 -4.19 -4.75 24.08
CA ALA A 126 -4.56 -3.71 25.04
C ALA A 126 -5.43 -4.24 26.20
N GLU A 127 -6.10 -5.40 26.03
CA GLU A 127 -6.78 -6.09 27.14
C GLU A 127 -5.81 -6.67 28.18
N LYS A 128 -4.59 -7.04 27.77
CA LYS A 128 -3.62 -7.73 28.64
C LYS A 128 -2.48 -6.84 29.09
N MET A 129 -2.21 -5.74 28.40
CA MET A 129 -1.02 -4.92 28.58
C MET A 129 -1.34 -3.43 28.45
N PRO A 130 -0.50 -2.54 29.00
CA PRO A 130 -0.62 -1.10 28.78
C PRO A 130 -0.62 -0.74 27.29
N PHE A 131 -1.50 0.18 26.89
CA PHE A 131 -1.72 0.56 25.48
C PHE A 131 -0.42 0.87 24.72
N TYR A 132 0.47 1.68 25.28
CA TYR A 132 1.71 2.08 24.60
C TYR A 132 2.65 0.90 24.31
N ILE A 133 2.70 -0.09 25.21
CA ILE A 133 3.51 -1.31 25.03
C ILE A 133 2.86 -2.21 23.99
N ALA A 134 1.54 -2.40 24.08
CA ALA A 134 0.77 -3.15 23.09
C ALA A 134 0.95 -2.55 21.69
N TYR A 135 0.85 -1.23 21.56
CA TYR A 135 1.05 -0.50 20.31
C TYR A 135 2.42 -0.77 19.72
N ALA A 136 3.50 -0.60 20.49
CA ALA A 136 4.85 -0.82 20.01
C ALA A 136 5.09 -2.26 19.52
N ILE A 137 4.57 -3.26 20.25
CA ILE A 137 4.69 -4.68 19.88
C ILE A 137 3.93 -4.94 18.58
N VAL A 138 2.67 -4.52 18.49
CA VAL A 138 1.83 -4.78 17.31
C VAL A 138 2.39 -4.03 16.09
N THR A 139 2.89 -2.80 16.25
CA THR A 139 3.59 -2.09 15.19
C THR A 139 4.80 -2.87 14.69
N ALA A 140 5.65 -3.39 15.59
CA ALA A 140 6.80 -4.19 15.20
C ALA A 140 6.40 -5.48 14.46
N MET A 141 5.34 -6.16 14.92
CA MET A 141 4.77 -7.34 14.25
C MET A 141 4.28 -7.02 12.83
N THR A 142 3.50 -5.94 12.67
CA THR A 142 2.93 -5.55 11.38
C THR A 142 4.00 -5.07 10.41
N VAL A 143 4.97 -4.26 10.87
CA VAL A 143 6.11 -3.83 10.06
C VAL A 143 6.96 -5.03 9.62
N GLY A 144 7.20 -5.99 10.50
CA GLY A 144 7.92 -7.23 10.17
C GLY A 144 7.17 -8.08 9.15
N LEU A 145 5.86 -8.26 9.33
CA LEU A 145 5.02 -9.02 8.41
C LEU A 145 4.97 -8.39 7.02
N ILE A 146 4.73 -7.08 6.93
CA ILE A 146 4.65 -6.38 5.64
C ILE A 146 6.04 -6.29 5.00
N GLY A 147 7.09 -6.01 5.78
CA GLY A 147 8.47 -5.96 5.28
C GLY A 147 8.95 -7.29 4.70
N THR A 148 8.65 -8.42 5.37
CA THR A 148 8.96 -9.76 4.84
C THR A 148 8.14 -10.09 3.60
N PHE A 149 6.86 -9.70 3.56
CA PHE A 149 6.01 -9.85 2.40
C PHE A 149 6.53 -9.06 1.18
N VAL A 150 6.89 -7.79 1.37
CA VAL A 150 7.51 -6.96 0.32
C VAL A 150 8.84 -7.53 -0.14
N LYS A 151 9.63 -8.12 0.77
CA LYS A 151 10.88 -8.80 0.39
C LYS A 151 10.61 -9.93 -0.60
N GLY A 152 9.60 -10.76 -0.34
CA GLY A 152 9.16 -11.83 -1.23
C GLY A 152 8.64 -11.30 -2.57
N ILE A 153 7.87 -10.21 -2.55
CA ILE A 153 7.31 -9.62 -3.76
C ILE A 153 8.39 -8.97 -4.62
N MET A 154 9.27 -8.14 -4.04
CA MET A 154 10.18 -7.26 -4.78
C MET A 154 11.56 -7.88 -5.02
N ALA A 155 12.05 -8.76 -4.14
CA ALA A 155 13.41 -9.30 -4.14
C ALA A 155 14.53 -8.23 -3.99
N TYR A 156 14.18 -6.97 -3.71
CA TYR A 156 15.12 -5.87 -3.48
C TYR A 156 15.07 -5.39 -2.02
N THR A 157 16.20 -5.45 -1.32
CA THR A 157 16.30 -4.99 0.08
C THR A 157 15.97 -3.51 0.23
N LYS A 158 16.30 -2.68 -0.78
CA LYS A 158 15.97 -1.25 -0.78
C LYS A 158 14.46 -0.98 -0.73
N ALA A 159 13.65 -1.80 -1.41
CA ALA A 159 12.20 -1.69 -1.37
C ALA A 159 11.65 -2.04 0.04
N VAL A 160 12.22 -3.07 0.68
CA VAL A 160 11.86 -3.47 2.05
C VAL A 160 12.14 -2.35 3.05
N VAL A 161 13.34 -1.76 3.00
CA VAL A 161 13.73 -0.67 3.91
C VAL A 161 12.83 0.55 3.69
N LEU A 162 12.51 0.87 2.44
CA LEU A 162 11.62 1.99 2.11
C LEU A 162 10.19 1.75 2.64
N THR A 163 9.60 0.57 2.38
CA THR A 163 8.27 0.22 2.90
C THR A 163 8.25 0.23 4.42
N ALA A 164 9.20 -0.45 5.08
CA ALA A 164 9.26 -0.50 6.54
C ALA A 164 9.45 0.90 7.15
N GLY A 165 10.31 1.74 6.55
CA GLY A 165 10.50 3.12 6.98
C GLY A 165 9.21 3.95 6.90
N ILE A 166 8.45 3.80 5.81
CA ILE A 166 7.17 4.49 5.64
C ILE A 166 6.15 4.04 6.69
N LEU A 167 6.02 2.72 6.93
CA LEU A 167 5.13 2.21 7.98
C LEU A 167 5.54 2.69 9.38
N ILE A 168 6.84 2.70 9.70
CA ILE A 168 7.33 3.18 11.00
C ILE A 168 6.98 4.66 11.18
N VAL A 169 7.20 5.49 10.16
CA VAL A 169 6.84 6.91 10.21
C VAL A 169 5.33 7.09 10.36
N GLU A 170 4.54 6.32 9.62
CA GLU A 170 3.07 6.36 9.67
C GLU A 170 2.54 6.00 11.08
N TYR A 171 2.94 4.86 11.63
CA TYR A 171 2.57 4.49 13.00
C TYR A 171 3.14 5.45 14.05
N GLY A 172 4.34 6.00 13.83
CA GLY A 172 4.92 7.04 14.69
C GLY A 172 4.09 8.32 14.72
N ILE A 173 3.59 8.77 13.56
CA ILE A 173 2.68 9.91 13.46
C ILE A 173 1.38 9.62 14.23
N ILE A 174 0.76 8.45 14.04
CA ILE A 174 -0.46 8.08 14.76
C ILE A 174 -0.23 8.07 16.28
N LEU A 175 0.88 7.48 16.74
CA LEU A 175 1.25 7.49 18.15
C LEU A 175 1.40 8.92 18.69
N LEU A 176 2.01 9.82 17.91
CA LEU A 176 2.13 11.24 18.27
C LEU A 176 0.77 11.93 18.35
N LEU A 177 -0.14 11.65 17.42
CA LEU A 177 -1.52 12.19 17.44
C LEU A 177 -2.27 11.74 18.70
N LEU A 178 -2.16 10.45 19.05
CA LEU A 178 -2.79 9.89 20.24
C LEU A 178 -2.23 10.51 21.53
N TYR A 179 -0.91 10.73 21.58
CA TYR A 179 -0.26 11.35 22.74
C TYR A 179 -0.65 12.82 22.93
N MET A 180 -0.79 13.56 21.82
CA MET A 180 -1.01 15.01 21.85
C MET A 180 -2.48 15.43 22.03
N GLY A 181 -3.43 14.51 21.87
CA GLY A 181 -4.86 14.69 22.16
C GLY A 181 -5.46 16.00 21.63
N SER A 182 -5.42 17.06 22.45
CA SER A 182 -5.87 18.42 22.11
C SER A 182 -5.23 19.04 20.85
N MET A 183 -3.98 18.70 20.53
CA MET A 183 -3.26 19.24 19.36
C MET A 183 -3.29 18.29 18.15
N ALA A 184 -4.08 17.20 18.21
CA ALA A 184 -4.12 16.18 17.17
C ALA A 184 -4.53 16.73 15.79
N LEU A 185 -5.46 17.70 15.74
CA LEU A 185 -5.89 18.33 14.48
C LEU A 185 -4.74 19.09 13.79
N LEU A 186 -3.95 19.83 14.57
CA LEU A 186 -2.82 20.60 14.07
C LEU A 186 -1.70 19.68 13.57
N ILE A 187 -1.32 18.69 14.37
CA ILE A 187 -0.24 17.76 14.02
C ILE A 187 -0.66 16.87 12.85
N GLY A 188 -1.91 16.42 12.84
CA GLY A 188 -2.47 15.62 11.76
C GLY A 188 -2.52 16.38 10.44
N SER A 189 -3.05 17.61 10.42
CA SER A 189 -3.08 18.44 9.20
C SER A 189 -1.69 18.78 8.68
N LEU A 190 -0.73 19.11 9.57
CA LEU A 190 0.65 19.35 9.19
C LEU A 190 1.33 18.10 8.61
N SER A 191 1.09 16.93 9.21
CA SER A 191 1.61 15.66 8.72
C SER A 191 1.05 15.34 7.33
N LEU A 192 -0.27 15.51 7.13
CA LEU A 192 -0.92 15.30 5.85
C LEU A 192 -0.39 16.28 4.79
N PHE A 193 -0.15 17.53 5.16
CA PHE A 193 0.44 18.54 4.30
C PHE A 193 1.85 18.16 3.83
N VAL A 194 2.71 17.69 4.74
CA VAL A 194 4.07 17.22 4.40
C VAL A 194 4.02 16.00 3.49
N ILE A 195 3.15 15.02 3.78
CA ILE A 195 2.97 13.82 2.95
C ILE A 195 2.51 14.22 1.54
N LEU A 196 1.55 15.15 1.43
CA LEU A 196 1.07 15.67 0.16
C LEU A 196 2.19 16.38 -0.60
N ALA A 197 2.97 17.23 0.06
CA ALA A 197 4.10 17.93 -0.55
C ALA A 197 5.15 16.94 -1.11
N ILE A 198 5.48 15.89 -0.36
CA ILE A 198 6.36 14.81 -0.80
C ILE A 198 5.77 14.09 -2.02
N ALA A 199 4.48 13.74 -1.99
CA ALA A 199 3.80 13.08 -3.10
C ALA A 199 3.78 13.93 -4.37
N MET A 200 3.52 15.24 -4.24
CA MET A 200 3.60 16.20 -5.35
C MET A 200 5.02 16.27 -5.92
N TYR A 201 6.03 16.37 -5.07
CA TYR A 201 7.43 16.39 -5.50
C TYR A 201 7.84 15.12 -6.24
N PHE A 202 7.45 13.95 -5.74
CA PHE A 202 7.69 12.68 -6.43
C PHE A 202 7.00 12.61 -7.79
N THR A 203 5.77 13.12 -7.87
CA THR A 203 5.01 13.15 -9.13
C THR A 203 5.66 14.05 -10.18
N LEU A 204 6.30 15.15 -9.78
CA LEU A 204 7.06 16.01 -10.70
C LEU A 204 8.28 15.31 -11.31
N LYS A 205 8.86 14.31 -10.63
CA LYS A 205 9.95 13.49 -11.14
C LYS A 205 9.49 12.37 -12.08
N LEU A 206 8.18 12.11 -12.15
CA LEU A 206 7.60 11.15 -13.09
C LEU A 206 7.45 11.84 -14.45
N LYS A 207 8.30 11.47 -15.43
CA LYS A 207 8.17 11.97 -16.80
C LYS A 207 7.52 10.89 -17.67
N VAL A 208 6.48 11.27 -18.40
CA VAL A 208 5.86 10.39 -19.41
C VAL A 208 6.65 10.51 -20.71
N ILE A 209 7.32 9.42 -21.08
CA ILE A 209 8.03 9.30 -22.36
C ILE A 209 7.41 8.11 -23.09
N ASN A 210 6.93 8.32 -24.32
CA ASN A 210 6.28 7.28 -25.14
C ASN A 210 5.13 6.53 -24.45
N ARG A 211 4.27 7.25 -23.70
CA ARG A 211 3.16 6.69 -22.89
C ARG A 211 3.59 5.77 -21.73
N GLU A 212 4.88 5.63 -21.46
CA GLU A 212 5.41 4.97 -20.26
C GLU A 212 5.83 5.99 -19.18
N LEU A 213 5.53 5.68 -17.92
CA LEU A 213 6.08 6.37 -16.75
C LEU A 213 7.55 6.00 -16.58
N THR A 214 8.43 6.99 -16.76
CA THR A 214 9.88 6.88 -16.52
C THR A 214 10.29 7.75 -15.35
N ILE A 215 11.22 7.24 -14.54
CA ILE A 215 11.85 7.96 -13.43
C ILE A 215 13.25 8.31 -13.89
N GLN A 216 13.57 9.60 -13.91
CA GLN A 216 14.93 10.11 -14.11
C GLN A 216 15.61 10.38 -12.77
#